data_AF-A0A9E0V7T2-F1
#
_entry.id   AF-A0A9E0V7T2-F1
#
_cell.length_a   1.000
_cell.length_b   1.000
_cell.length_c   1.000
_cell.angle_alpha   90.00
_cell.angle_beta   90.00
_cell.angle_gamma   90.00
#
_symmetry.space_group_name_H-M   'P 1'
#
loop_
_entity.id
_entity.type
_entity.pdbx_description
1 polymer ?
#
loop_
_entity_poly.entity_id
_entity_poly.type
_entity_poly.pdbx_seq_one_letter_code
_entity_poly.pdbx_strand_id
1 'polypeptide(L)'
;MKKSLFGLAIAVTAFLTGTFAAALLIPKVPPIPAPLFDQELAAAPSAAEIPVEDPEPAADMPDATETDEFFYGWYVIPYSKKMPEVEIIQLSKETESGENGADSGKTVVFAGIFTSLSDDPYAGLAENKWVRIDGDRVSFETKKLKGIVYRFEGRFFKGRKTGPEGEKLLRGTLQKFVKGKKVAETSGEFEYHEPRCLA
;
A
#
# COMPACT_ATOMS: atom_id res chain seq x y z
N MET A 1 -16.83 28.04 69.61
CA MET A 1 -17.10 26.75 68.94
C MET A 1 -15.78 26.32 68.30
N LYS A 2 -14.92 25.54 68.97
CA LYS A 2 -14.85 24.07 69.11
C LYS A 2 -14.73 23.28 67.78
N LYS A 3 -13.59 22.56 67.70
CA LYS A 3 -13.17 21.42 66.84
C LYS A 3 -12.46 21.81 65.54
N SER A 4 -11.38 21.18 65.07
CA SER A 4 -10.41 20.13 65.52
C SER A 4 -9.48 19.94 64.30
N LEU A 5 -8.16 20.10 64.34
CA LEU A 5 -7.10 19.17 64.76
C LEU A 5 -7.07 17.80 64.03
N PHE A 6 -5.85 17.44 63.60
CA PHE A 6 -5.34 16.17 63.02
C PHE A 6 -5.59 15.97 61.51
N GLY A 7 -4.59 15.89 60.61
CA GLY A 7 -3.18 15.53 60.78
C GLY A 7 -3.03 14.01 60.88
N LEU A 8 -2.88 13.32 59.74
CA LEU A 8 -2.23 12.01 59.70
C LEU A 8 -1.73 11.67 58.29
N ALA A 9 -0.41 11.83 58.13
CA ALA A 9 0.37 11.15 57.12
C ALA A 9 0.50 9.67 57.53
N ILE A 10 0.19 8.74 56.63
CA ILE A 10 0.56 7.32 56.69
C ILE A 10 1.09 7.01 55.28
N ALA A 11 2.39 7.06 55.09
CA ALA A 11 3.36 5.96 55.27
C ALA A 11 3.35 4.98 54.09
N VAL A 12 4.41 5.14 53.30
CA VAL A 12 5.00 4.20 52.35
C VAL A 12 5.10 2.81 52.96
N THR A 13 4.74 1.77 52.22
CA THR A 13 5.32 0.43 52.44
C THR A 13 5.61 -0.22 51.10
N ALA A 14 6.89 -0.49 50.92
CA ALA A 14 7.49 -1.13 49.77
C ALA A 14 6.99 -2.57 49.59
N PHE A 15 6.80 -2.97 48.32
CA PHE A 15 6.91 -4.36 47.91
C PHE A 15 7.93 -4.46 46.76
N LEU A 16 9.19 -4.24 47.16
CA LEU A 16 10.39 -4.68 46.46
C LEU A 16 10.73 -6.05 47.06
N THR A 17 10.68 -7.11 46.24
CA THR A 17 11.53 -8.34 46.29
C THR A 17 10.79 -9.52 45.62
N GLY A 18 10.75 -9.47 44.29
CA GLY A 18 10.48 -10.63 43.45
C GLY A 18 11.70 -10.90 42.57
N THR A 19 12.85 -11.16 43.20
CA THR A 19 14.06 -11.63 42.54
C THR A 19 13.84 -13.05 42.01
N PHE A 20 13.47 -13.19 40.74
CA PHE A 20 13.76 -14.41 40.00
C PHE A 20 14.99 -14.17 39.14
N ALA A 21 16.13 -14.52 39.74
CA ALA A 21 17.37 -14.79 39.03
C ALA A 21 17.18 -16.08 38.21
N ALA A 22 16.64 -15.95 37.01
CA ALA A 22 16.79 -16.95 35.95
C ALA A 22 18.01 -16.56 35.12
N ALA A 23 19.19 -16.66 35.73
CA ALA A 23 20.45 -16.57 35.02
C ALA A 23 20.99 -17.98 34.84
N LEU A 24 21.51 -18.23 33.63
CA LEU A 24 22.43 -19.30 33.25
C LEU A 24 21.78 -20.63 32.85
N LEU A 25 21.42 -20.72 31.57
CA LEU A 25 21.88 -21.77 30.66
C LEU A 25 21.66 -21.27 29.23
N ILE A 26 22.35 -20.19 28.84
CA ILE A 26 22.47 -19.85 27.42
C ILE A 26 23.60 -20.74 26.89
N PRO A 27 23.32 -21.72 26.01
CA PRO A 27 24.37 -22.48 25.36
C PRO A 27 25.30 -21.50 24.65
N LYS A 28 26.60 -21.65 24.88
CA LYS A 28 27.66 -20.86 24.26
C LYS A 28 27.56 -21.11 22.75
N VAL A 29 26.85 -20.23 22.04
CA VAL A 29 26.72 -20.30 20.58
C VAL A 29 28.14 -20.25 20.03
N PRO A 30 28.60 -21.26 19.27
CA PRO A 30 29.91 -21.22 18.66
C PRO A 30 30.02 -19.95 17.80
N PRO A 31 31.17 -19.27 17.79
CA PRO A 31 31.35 -18.09 16.97
C PRO A 31 31.02 -18.46 15.52
N ILE A 32 30.03 -17.78 14.96
CA ILE A 32 29.71 -17.90 13.53
C ILE A 32 30.99 -17.45 12.80
N PRO A 33 31.62 -18.32 11.98
CA PRO A 33 32.79 -17.92 11.21
C PRO A 33 32.42 -16.68 10.41
N ALA A 34 33.31 -15.69 10.41
CA ALA A 34 33.09 -14.45 9.66
C ALA A 34 32.71 -14.80 8.22
N PRO A 35 31.69 -14.13 7.64
CA PRO A 35 31.37 -14.33 6.24
C PRO A 35 32.64 -14.12 5.40
N LEU A 36 33.03 -15.16 4.67
CA LEU A 36 33.98 -15.09 3.56
C LEU A 36 33.31 -14.32 2.41
N PHE A 37 33.10 -13.02 2.59
CA PHE A 37 32.67 -12.10 1.55
C PHE A 37 33.73 -11.02 1.34
N ASP A 38 34.99 -11.43 1.25
CA ASP A 38 36.01 -10.71 0.49
C ASP A 38 36.07 -11.29 -0.93
N GLN A 39 34.90 -11.45 -1.57
CA GLN A 39 34.88 -11.58 -3.02
C GLN A 39 35.04 -10.17 -3.57
N GLU A 40 36.31 -9.85 -3.84
CA GLU A 40 36.74 -8.78 -4.71
C GLU A 40 35.71 -8.62 -5.84
N LEU A 41 34.93 -7.54 -5.77
CA LEU A 41 34.02 -7.14 -6.83
C LEU A 41 34.91 -6.88 -8.04
N ALA A 42 35.10 -7.89 -8.88
CA ALA A 42 35.67 -7.72 -10.20
C ALA A 42 34.89 -6.58 -10.85
N ALA A 43 35.60 -5.51 -11.19
CA ALA A 43 35.02 -4.34 -11.83
C ALA A 43 34.17 -4.83 -13.00
N ALA A 44 32.86 -4.60 -12.91
CA ALA A 44 31.95 -4.91 -14.00
C ALA A 44 32.50 -4.24 -15.26
N PRO A 45 32.55 -4.94 -16.42
CA PRO A 45 32.93 -4.31 -17.67
C PRO A 45 32.07 -3.06 -17.84
N SER A 46 32.74 -1.91 -17.97
CA SER A 46 32.11 -0.63 -18.24
C SER A 46 31.11 -0.83 -19.36
N ALA A 47 29.82 -0.72 -19.01
CA ALA A 47 28.74 -0.86 -19.96
C ALA A 47 28.99 0.20 -21.03
N ALA A 48 29.35 -0.24 -22.23
CA ALA A 48 29.33 0.61 -23.40
C ALA A 48 27.94 1.26 -23.44
N GLU A 49 27.92 2.59 -23.45
CA GLU A 49 26.70 3.36 -23.60
C GLU A 49 26.03 2.91 -24.89
N ILE A 50 25.04 2.04 -24.78
CA ILE A 50 24.14 1.75 -25.89
C ILE A 50 23.44 3.08 -26.13
N PRO A 51 23.56 3.67 -27.34
CA PRO A 51 22.82 4.88 -27.67
C PRO A 51 21.34 4.59 -27.42
N VAL A 52 20.78 5.26 -26.41
CA VAL A 52 19.34 5.22 -26.17
C VAL A 52 18.75 6.04 -27.31
N GLU A 53 18.41 5.37 -28.40
CA GLU A 53 17.55 5.96 -29.42
C GLU A 53 16.25 6.34 -28.71
N ASP A 54 15.98 7.65 -28.66
CA ASP A 54 14.69 8.15 -28.22
C ASP A 54 13.62 7.46 -29.07
N PRO A 55 12.68 6.72 -28.47
CA PRO A 55 11.67 6.01 -29.23
C PRO A 55 10.92 7.03 -30.07
N GLU A 56 10.85 6.77 -31.38
CA GLU A 56 10.09 7.57 -32.33
C GLU A 56 8.70 7.87 -31.74
N PRO A 57 8.26 9.14 -31.71
CA PRO A 57 6.95 9.48 -31.19
C PRO A 57 5.91 8.72 -32.02
N ALA A 58 5.19 7.82 -31.36
CA ALA A 58 4.15 7.02 -31.98
C ALA A 58 3.20 7.95 -32.76
N ALA A 59 3.09 7.71 -34.06
CA ALA A 59 2.25 8.48 -34.97
C ALA A 59 0.79 8.53 -34.47
N ASP A 60 0.23 9.74 -34.47
CA ASP A 60 -1.19 10.10 -34.34
C ASP A 60 -2.07 9.05 -33.64
N MET A 61 -1.93 8.98 -32.32
CA MET A 61 -2.98 8.38 -31.51
C MET A 61 -4.17 9.34 -31.42
N PRO A 62 -5.42 8.85 -31.52
CA PRO A 62 -6.59 9.69 -31.36
C PRO A 62 -6.54 10.41 -30.02
N ASP A 63 -6.93 11.69 -30.05
CA ASP A 63 -6.94 12.60 -28.91
C ASP A 63 -7.67 11.92 -27.74
N ALA A 64 -6.93 11.60 -26.68
CA ALA A 64 -7.41 10.77 -25.58
C ALA A 64 -8.24 11.59 -24.58
N THR A 65 -9.24 12.31 -25.11
CA THR A 65 -10.02 13.34 -24.42
C THR A 65 -11.20 12.80 -23.61
N GLU A 66 -11.59 11.54 -23.74
CA GLU A 66 -12.69 10.96 -22.93
C GLU A 66 -12.14 10.01 -21.85
N THR A 67 -11.59 10.57 -20.78
CA THR A 67 -11.44 9.83 -19.49
C THR A 67 -12.67 9.97 -18.59
N ASP A 68 -13.84 10.18 -19.21
CA ASP A 68 -15.15 10.25 -18.55
C ASP A 68 -15.85 8.89 -18.46
N GLU A 69 -15.25 7.84 -19.00
CA GLU A 69 -15.80 6.50 -18.88
C GLU A 69 -15.69 5.97 -17.45
N PHE A 70 -16.85 5.64 -16.90
CA PHE A 70 -17.03 4.74 -15.78
C PHE A 70 -16.00 3.60 -15.83
N PHE A 71 -15.38 3.31 -14.69
CA PHE A 71 -14.49 2.17 -14.61
C PHE A 71 -14.55 1.52 -13.25
N TYR A 72 -14.35 0.22 -13.24
CA TYR A 72 -14.18 -0.59 -12.05
C TYR A 72 -13.04 -1.56 -12.29
N GLY A 73 -12.08 -1.62 -11.37
CA GLY A 73 -10.80 -2.29 -11.60
C GLY A 73 -10.16 -2.86 -10.35
N TRP A 74 -9.58 -4.04 -10.54
CA TRP A 74 -8.78 -4.76 -9.56
C TRP A 74 -7.38 -4.84 -10.12
N TYR A 75 -6.41 -4.25 -9.42
CA TYR A 75 -5.03 -4.20 -9.86
C TYR A 75 -4.17 -5.09 -8.98
N VAL A 76 -3.74 -6.23 -9.53
CA VAL A 76 -2.95 -7.21 -8.77
C VAL A 76 -1.57 -6.64 -8.51
N ILE A 77 -1.15 -6.68 -7.25
CA ILE A 77 0.18 -6.23 -6.86
C ILE A 77 1.14 -7.41 -7.04
N PRO A 78 2.19 -7.28 -7.88
CA PRO A 78 3.21 -8.32 -7.96
C PRO A 78 3.80 -8.54 -6.56
N TYR A 79 3.97 -9.82 -6.20
CA TYR A 79 4.39 -10.20 -4.85
C TYR A 79 5.54 -9.32 -4.34
N SER A 80 5.26 -8.56 -3.28
CA SER A 80 6.23 -7.65 -2.68
C SER A 80 6.69 -8.20 -1.34
N LYS A 81 7.97 -8.61 -1.25
CA LYS A 81 8.58 -9.06 0.02
C LYS A 81 8.45 -8.02 1.15
N LYS A 82 8.30 -6.74 0.81
CA LYS A 82 8.21 -5.63 1.77
C LYS A 82 6.77 -5.38 2.25
N MET A 83 5.76 -5.86 1.51
CA MET A 83 4.34 -5.70 1.79
C MET A 83 3.60 -7.00 1.47
N PRO A 84 3.96 -8.13 2.12
CA PRO A 84 3.40 -9.44 1.80
C PRO A 84 1.89 -9.54 2.11
N GLU A 85 1.37 -8.62 2.93
CA GLU A 85 -0.04 -8.57 3.27
C GLU A 85 -0.92 -7.91 2.19
N VAL A 86 -0.33 -7.23 1.21
CA VAL A 86 -1.09 -6.49 0.20
C VAL A 86 -1.29 -7.36 -1.03
N GLU A 87 -2.54 -7.46 -1.47
CA GLU A 87 -2.92 -8.35 -2.57
C GLU A 87 -3.34 -7.55 -3.81
N ILE A 88 -4.29 -6.62 -3.63
CA ILE A 88 -4.97 -5.95 -4.76
C ILE A 88 -5.20 -4.48 -4.42
N ILE A 89 -5.02 -3.60 -5.41
CA ILE A 89 -5.56 -2.25 -5.41
C ILE A 89 -6.93 -2.30 -6.08
N GLN A 90 -7.97 -1.83 -5.40
CA GLN A 90 -9.28 -1.61 -6.00
C GLN A 90 -9.41 -0.13 -6.37
N LEU A 91 -9.81 0.18 -7.59
CA LEU A 91 -10.16 1.55 -8.01
C LEU A 91 -11.45 1.52 -8.81
N SER A 92 -12.34 2.48 -8.53
CA SER A 92 -13.49 2.70 -9.38
C SER A 92 -13.89 4.17 -9.48
N LYS A 93 -14.52 4.52 -10.60
CA LYS A 93 -15.20 5.78 -10.87
C LYS A 93 -16.56 5.39 -11.40
N GLU A 94 -17.57 5.56 -10.57
CA GLU A 94 -18.96 5.17 -10.81
C GLU A 94 -19.87 6.39 -10.63
N THR A 95 -21.14 6.28 -11.01
CA THR A 95 -22.14 7.29 -10.63
C THR A 95 -22.92 6.79 -9.44
N GLU A 96 -23.10 7.68 -8.46
CA GLU A 96 -23.87 7.41 -7.27
C GLU A 96 -25.31 7.06 -7.66
N SER A 97 -25.73 5.87 -7.28
CA SER A 97 -27.15 5.50 -7.36
C SER A 97 -27.92 6.41 -6.41
N GLY A 98 -28.84 7.20 -6.94
CA GLY A 98 -29.79 8.00 -6.17
C GLY A 98 -30.83 7.13 -5.45
N GLU A 99 -31.64 7.78 -4.61
CA GLU A 99 -32.78 7.12 -3.97
C GLU A 99 -33.69 6.49 -5.03
N ASN A 100 -34.04 5.21 -4.83
CA ASN A 100 -34.83 4.39 -5.76
C ASN A 100 -34.09 3.88 -7.02
N GLY A 101 -32.76 3.94 -7.05
CA GLY A 101 -31.98 3.41 -8.19
C GLY A 101 -31.94 4.35 -9.40
N ALA A 102 -32.46 5.56 -9.27
CA ALA A 102 -32.32 6.60 -10.28
C ALA A 102 -30.88 7.12 -10.27
N ASP A 103 -30.31 7.35 -11.45
CA ASP A 103 -28.99 7.96 -11.57
C ASP A 103 -29.00 9.38 -10.96
N SER A 104 -28.16 9.62 -9.95
CA SER A 104 -28.06 10.94 -9.32
C SER A 104 -27.26 11.96 -10.16
N GLY A 105 -26.56 11.49 -11.20
CA GLY A 105 -25.61 12.26 -12.00
C GLY A 105 -24.31 12.61 -11.26
N LYS A 106 -24.15 12.19 -9.99
CA LYS A 106 -22.97 12.49 -9.19
C LYS A 106 -21.93 11.38 -9.28
N THR A 107 -20.76 11.68 -9.81
CA THR A 107 -19.64 10.73 -9.86
C THR A 107 -19.07 10.48 -8.45
N VAL A 108 -18.90 9.21 -8.12
CA VAL A 108 -18.21 8.71 -6.92
C VAL A 108 -16.95 8.00 -7.36
N VAL A 109 -15.84 8.37 -6.71
CA VAL A 109 -14.55 7.72 -6.92
C VAL A 109 -14.19 6.96 -5.67
N PHE A 110 -13.83 5.69 -5.85
CA PHE A 110 -13.41 4.80 -4.80
C PHE A 110 -11.97 4.32 -5.04
N ALA A 111 -11.24 4.15 -3.95
CA ALA A 111 -9.96 3.45 -3.96
C ALA A 111 -9.83 2.60 -2.69
N GLY A 112 -9.17 1.46 -2.77
CA GLY A 112 -8.95 0.61 -1.60
C GLY A 112 -7.80 -0.35 -1.81
N ILE A 113 -7.26 -0.86 -0.71
CA ILE A 113 -6.26 -1.91 -0.73
C ILE A 113 -6.82 -3.15 -0.05
N PHE A 114 -6.94 -4.26 -0.77
CA PHE A 114 -7.21 -5.56 -0.17
C PHE A 114 -5.95 -6.07 0.52
N THR A 115 -6.10 -6.45 1.77
CA THR A 115 -5.04 -6.93 2.63
C THR A 115 -5.44 -8.18 3.41
N SER A 116 -4.46 -9.05 3.65
CA SER A 116 -4.59 -10.20 4.55
C SER A 116 -4.51 -9.82 6.04
N LEU A 117 -4.65 -8.54 6.38
CA LEU A 117 -4.54 -8.04 7.76
C LEU A 117 -5.83 -8.23 8.56
N SER A 118 -6.98 -8.42 7.90
CA SER A 118 -8.25 -8.69 8.57
C SER A 118 -8.36 -10.17 8.92
N ASP A 119 -8.89 -10.45 10.11
CA ASP A 119 -9.22 -11.82 10.53
C ASP A 119 -10.54 -12.30 9.88
N ASP A 120 -11.32 -11.35 9.36
CA ASP A 120 -12.48 -11.60 8.51
C ASP A 120 -12.04 -11.57 7.03
N PRO A 121 -12.17 -12.69 6.29
CA PRO A 121 -11.77 -12.80 4.89
C PRO A 121 -12.55 -11.85 3.97
N TYR A 122 -13.70 -11.32 4.43
CA TYR A 122 -14.52 -10.37 3.69
C TYR A 122 -14.24 -8.90 4.08
N ALA A 123 -13.46 -8.65 5.14
CA ALA A 123 -13.19 -7.30 5.66
C ALA A 123 -11.72 -6.85 5.48
N GLY A 124 -10.95 -7.50 4.61
CA GLY A 124 -9.55 -7.17 4.30
C GLY A 124 -9.31 -5.82 3.64
N LEU A 125 -10.35 -5.03 3.36
CA LEU A 125 -10.28 -3.81 2.57
C LEU A 125 -9.92 -2.58 3.41
N ALA A 126 -8.74 -2.02 3.19
CA ALA A 126 -8.39 -0.68 3.63
C ALA A 126 -8.95 0.35 2.64
N GLU A 127 -10.18 0.81 2.89
CA GLU A 127 -10.86 1.83 2.07
C GLU A 127 -10.10 3.16 2.01
N ASN A 128 -10.32 3.96 0.97
CA ASN A 128 -9.79 5.31 0.86
C ASN A 128 -10.32 6.25 1.95
N LYS A 129 -9.42 7.08 2.47
CA LYS A 129 -9.74 8.33 3.14
C LYS A 129 -9.94 9.45 2.12
N TRP A 130 -9.14 9.46 1.06
CA TRP A 130 -9.32 10.32 -0.09
C TRP A 130 -8.74 9.65 -1.34
N VAL A 131 -9.27 10.01 -2.50
CA VAL A 131 -8.79 9.61 -3.82
C VAL A 131 -8.89 10.82 -4.75
N ARG A 132 -7.93 10.94 -5.68
CA ARG A 132 -7.91 11.96 -6.73
C ARG A 132 -7.54 11.30 -8.04
N ILE A 133 -8.33 11.57 -9.07
CA ILE A 133 -8.08 11.16 -10.45
C ILE A 133 -8.14 12.41 -11.31
N ASP A 134 -6.98 12.81 -11.84
CA ASP A 134 -6.82 14.03 -12.63
C ASP A 134 -6.20 13.64 -13.98
N GLY A 135 -7.06 13.44 -14.99
CA GLY A 135 -6.65 12.94 -16.31
C GLY A 135 -6.14 11.50 -16.24
N ASP A 136 -4.85 11.30 -16.55
CA ASP A 136 -4.19 10.00 -16.45
C ASP A 136 -3.63 9.71 -15.05
N ARG A 137 -3.61 10.69 -14.14
CA ARG A 137 -2.99 10.53 -12.82
C ARG A 137 -4.00 10.04 -11.80
N VAL A 138 -3.55 9.12 -10.94
CA VAL A 138 -4.31 8.67 -9.78
C VAL A 138 -3.47 8.74 -8.53
N SER A 139 -4.07 9.23 -7.46
CA SER A 139 -3.48 9.19 -6.13
C SER A 139 -4.54 8.92 -5.07
N PHE A 140 -4.18 8.18 -4.02
CA PHE A 140 -5.08 7.96 -2.89
C PHE A 140 -4.31 7.71 -1.58
N GLU A 141 -5.01 7.90 -0.48
CA GLU A 141 -4.60 7.47 0.87
C GLU A 141 -5.72 6.64 1.48
N THR A 142 -5.39 5.51 2.10
CA THR A 142 -6.37 4.69 2.81
C THR A 142 -6.69 5.25 4.20
N LYS A 143 -7.86 4.90 4.73
CA LYS A 143 -8.14 4.93 6.16
C LYS A 143 -7.12 4.03 6.89
N LYS A 144 -6.97 4.28 8.18
CA LYS A 144 -6.05 3.52 9.03
C LYS A 144 -6.65 2.14 9.32
N LEU A 145 -5.99 1.07 8.90
CA LEU A 145 -6.35 -0.32 9.21
C LEU A 145 -5.25 -0.93 10.09
N LYS A 146 -5.60 -1.37 11.32
CA LYS A 146 -4.65 -1.92 12.31
C LYS A 146 -3.37 -1.08 12.48
N GLY A 147 -3.48 0.26 12.41
CA GLY A 147 -2.34 1.18 12.57
C GLY A 147 -1.52 1.44 11.30
N ILE A 148 -1.90 0.84 10.17
CA ILE A 148 -1.27 0.97 8.86
C ILE A 148 -2.09 1.91 7.97
N VAL A 149 -1.41 2.73 7.18
CA VAL A 149 -1.98 3.55 6.11
C VAL A 149 -1.21 3.25 4.83
N TYR A 150 -1.94 3.09 3.73
CA TYR A 150 -1.33 2.97 2.41
C TYR A 150 -1.53 4.26 1.64
N ARG A 151 -0.52 4.63 0.85
CA ARG A 151 -0.59 5.72 -0.12
C ARG A 151 -0.17 5.23 -1.47
N PHE A 152 -0.88 5.66 -2.49
CA PHE A 152 -0.55 5.32 -3.85
C PHE A 152 -0.46 6.58 -4.69
N GLU A 153 0.53 6.62 -5.57
CA GLU A 153 0.67 7.63 -6.61
C GLU A 153 1.06 6.92 -7.91
N GLY A 154 0.29 7.15 -8.97
CA GLY A 154 0.52 6.49 -10.24
C GLY A 154 -0.21 7.15 -11.39
N ARG A 155 -0.14 6.50 -12.55
CA ARG A 155 -0.79 6.91 -13.78
C ARG A 155 -1.36 5.72 -14.54
N PHE A 156 -2.49 5.95 -15.20
CA PHE A 156 -3.00 5.08 -16.23
C PHE A 156 -2.17 5.25 -17.50
N PHE A 157 -1.72 4.16 -18.12
CA PHE A 157 -1.11 4.23 -19.44
C PHE A 157 -2.20 4.35 -20.52
N LYS A 158 -2.39 5.56 -21.06
CA LYS A 158 -3.23 5.79 -22.25
C LYS A 158 -2.46 5.40 -23.52
N GLY A 159 -3.10 4.69 -24.45
CA GLY A 159 -2.58 4.48 -25.80
C GLY A 159 -1.61 3.31 -26.00
N ARG A 160 -1.52 2.37 -25.04
CA ARG A 160 -1.14 1.00 -25.40
C ARG A 160 -2.44 0.24 -25.69
N LYS A 161 -2.41 -0.71 -26.64
CA LYS A 161 -3.59 -1.52 -26.98
C LYS A 161 -4.13 -2.15 -25.72
N THR A 162 -5.24 -1.62 -25.19
CA THR A 162 -5.88 -2.10 -23.99
C THR A 162 -7.45 -2.32 -23.98
N GLY A 163 -7.96 -3.57 -24.21
CA GLY A 163 -9.26 -4.22 -23.77
C GLY A 163 -9.20 -5.71 -23.25
N PRO A 164 -9.83 -6.73 -23.86
CA PRO A 164 -9.19 -8.06 -24.00
C PRO A 164 -7.93 -7.98 -24.87
N GLU A 165 -7.76 -6.84 -25.55
CA GLU A 165 -6.54 -6.47 -26.22
C GLU A 165 -5.92 -5.21 -25.62
N GLY A 166 -5.33 -5.16 -24.41
CA GLY A 166 -5.74 -5.49 -23.02
C GLY A 166 -6.05 -4.39 -21.89
N GLU A 167 -5.12 -4.16 -20.99
CA GLU A 167 -5.38 -3.47 -19.72
C GLU A 167 -5.26 -1.93 -19.57
N LYS A 168 -6.09 -1.32 -18.73
CA LYS A 168 -5.74 -0.03 -18.10
C LYS A 168 -4.54 -0.29 -17.17
N LEU A 169 -3.32 -0.37 -17.71
CA LEU A 169 -2.13 -0.59 -16.89
C LEU A 169 -1.97 0.59 -15.94
N LEU A 170 -2.07 0.29 -14.65
CA LEU A 170 -1.77 1.24 -13.60
C LEU A 170 -0.28 1.11 -13.32
N ARG A 171 0.50 2.16 -13.55
CA ARG A 171 1.90 2.21 -13.11
C ARG A 171 2.03 3.21 -12.00
N GLY A 172 2.66 2.81 -10.90
CA GLY A 172 2.83 3.73 -9.80
C GLY A 172 3.64 3.14 -8.66
N THR A 173 3.49 3.79 -7.51
CA THR A 173 4.21 3.50 -6.30
C THR A 173 3.21 3.38 -5.16
N LEU A 174 3.14 2.19 -4.57
CA LEU A 174 2.41 1.95 -3.34
C LEU A 174 3.38 2.07 -2.16
N GLN A 175 3.03 2.87 -1.17
CA GLN A 175 3.78 3.12 0.05
C GLN A 175 2.98 2.66 1.26
N LYS A 176 3.66 2.02 2.20
CA LYS A 176 3.10 1.61 3.50
C LYS A 176 3.64 2.50 4.61
N PHE A 177 2.74 3.01 5.44
CA PHE A 177 3.04 3.82 6.60
C PHE A 177 2.56 3.14 7.88
N VAL A 178 3.44 3.06 8.87
CA VAL A 178 3.11 2.58 10.22
C VAL A 178 3.37 3.71 11.20
N LYS A 179 2.35 4.08 11.99
CA LYS A 179 2.44 5.22 12.93
C LYS A 179 2.95 6.51 12.27
N GLY A 180 2.56 6.75 11.01
CA GLY A 180 2.96 7.94 10.23
C GLY A 180 4.35 7.89 9.60
N LYS A 181 5.15 6.84 9.83
CA LYS A 181 6.46 6.67 9.19
C LYS A 181 6.36 5.73 8.00
N LYS A 182 6.94 6.11 6.85
CA LYS A 182 7.08 5.20 5.70
C LYS A 182 7.98 4.03 6.08
N VAL A 183 7.49 2.81 5.94
CA VAL A 183 8.22 1.57 6.28
C VAL A 183 8.49 0.68 5.08
N ALA A 184 7.68 0.78 4.03
CA ALA A 184 7.87 0.03 2.80
C ALA A 184 7.33 0.81 1.60
N GLU A 185 7.82 0.43 0.43
CA GLU A 185 7.41 0.96 -0.86
C GLU A 185 7.61 -0.12 -1.92
N THR A 186 6.68 -0.22 -2.85
CA THR A 186 6.78 -1.04 -4.07
C THR A 186 6.33 -0.19 -5.24
N SER A 187 7.11 -0.23 -6.33
CA SER A 187 6.77 0.43 -7.58
C SER A 187 6.69 -0.61 -8.67
N GLY A 188 5.77 -0.43 -9.61
CA GLY A 188 5.60 -1.39 -10.67
C GLY A 188 4.40 -1.07 -11.56
N GLU A 189 4.16 -2.00 -12.46
CA GLU A 189 2.96 -2.10 -13.27
C GLU A 189 2.01 -3.05 -12.53
N PHE A 190 0.77 -2.59 -12.34
CA PHE A 190 -0.28 -3.33 -11.66
C PHE A 190 -1.30 -3.75 -12.71
N GLU A 191 -1.50 -5.06 -12.84
CA GLU A 191 -2.30 -5.69 -13.89
C GLU A 191 -3.79 -5.51 -13.60
N TYR A 192 -4.54 -4.98 -14.57
CA TYR A 192 -5.96 -4.69 -14.46
C TYR A 192 -6.80 -5.93 -14.75
N HIS A 193 -7.72 -6.26 -13.85
CA HIS A 193 -8.73 -7.29 -14.08
C HIS A 193 -10.13 -6.70 -14.00
N GLU A 194 -10.92 -6.89 -15.06
CA GLU A 194 -12.35 -6.67 -15.05
C GLU A 194 -13.07 -7.88 -14.44
N PRO A 195 -14.08 -7.66 -13.58
CA PRO A 195 -15.00 -8.73 -13.22
C PRO A 195 -15.74 -9.18 -14.48
N ARG A 196 -15.46 -10.40 -14.96
CA ARG A 196 -16.25 -11.01 -16.02
C ARG A 196 -17.40 -11.78 -15.38
N CYS A 197 -18.64 -11.48 -15.76
CA CYS A 197 -19.74 -12.41 -15.53
C CYS A 197 -19.48 -13.65 -16.39
N LEU A 198 -19.48 -14.84 -15.77
CA LEU A 198 -19.54 -16.09 -16.51
C LEU A 198 -20.93 -16.14 -17.18
N ALA A 199 -20.96 -16.03 -18.50
CA ALA A 199 -22.17 -16.19 -19.30
C ALA A 199 -22.63 -17.65 -19.33
#